data_AF-A0A2W0BRN7-F1
#
_entry.id   AF-A0A2W0BRN7-F1
#
_cell.length_a   1.000
_cell.length_b   1.000
_cell.length_c   1.000
_cell.angle_alpha   90.00
_cell.angle_beta   90.00
_cell.angle_gamma   90.00
#
_symmetry.space_group_name_H-M   'P 1'
#
loop_
_entity.id
_entity.type
_entity.pdbx_description
1 polymer ?
#
loop_
_entity_poly.entity_id
_entity_poly.type
_entity_poly.pdbx_seq_one_letter_code
_entity_poly.pdbx_strand_id
1 'polypeptide(L)'
;IEINLRKGGTTHPFLTLQFLTDGTYNPETGIFTAPNGQQKFFVASDHVESPRYRTLTPDDLFDIVVRHNLHFDQTRQTGVVFHMMSALGELGRTGLTAVGNSHEDAKATYNRAVAVLDQEASGDARE
;
A
#
# COMPACT_ATOMS: atom_id res chain seq x y z
N ILE A 1 -22.71 17.39 -4.27
CA ILE A 1 -21.26 17.34 -4.55
C ILE A 1 -20.59 18.22 -3.50
N GLU A 2 -19.59 17.71 -2.79
CA GLU A 2 -18.80 18.44 -1.79
C GLU A 2 -17.40 18.72 -2.36
N ILE A 3 -16.78 19.85 -2.02
CA ILE A 3 -15.42 20.21 -2.43
C ILE A 3 -14.53 20.35 -1.18
N ASN A 4 -13.42 19.62 -1.16
CA ASN A 4 -12.42 19.67 -0.09
C ASN A 4 -11.15 20.38 -0.59
N LEU A 5 -10.90 21.62 -0.16
CA LEU A 5 -9.73 22.41 -0.57
C LEU A 5 -8.53 22.19 0.38
N ARG A 6 -8.00 20.98 0.38
CA ARG A 6 -6.78 20.58 1.11
C ARG A 6 -6.16 19.34 0.49
N LYS A 7 -4.95 18.95 0.93
CA LYS A 7 -4.43 17.61 0.67
C LYS A 7 -5.30 16.60 1.44
N GLY A 8 -6.05 15.78 0.70
CA GLY A 8 -6.98 14.78 1.22
C GLY A 8 -6.35 13.39 1.31
N GLY A 9 -7.12 12.41 1.78
CA GLY A 9 -6.66 11.01 1.89
C GLY A 9 -6.24 10.38 0.55
N THR A 10 -6.72 10.92 -0.57
CA THR A 10 -6.36 10.47 -1.92
C THR A 10 -5.07 11.11 -2.44
N THR A 11 -4.62 12.22 -1.85
CA THR A 11 -3.43 12.94 -2.33
C THR A 11 -2.17 12.13 -2.13
N HIS A 12 -1.97 11.54 -0.95
CA HIS A 12 -0.76 10.77 -0.66
C HIS A 12 -0.62 9.51 -1.53
N PRO A 13 -1.63 8.63 -1.66
CA PRO A 13 -1.55 7.47 -2.53
C PRO A 13 -1.31 7.82 -4.00
N PHE A 14 -2.00 8.84 -4.52
CA PHE A 14 -1.84 9.28 -5.90
C PHE A 14 -0.43 9.82 -6.17
N LEU A 15 0.08 10.71 -5.30
CA LEU A 15 1.44 11.24 -5.45
C LEU A 15 2.51 10.17 -5.24
N THR A 16 2.24 9.17 -4.39
CA THR A 16 3.12 8.00 -4.21
C THR A 16 3.20 7.19 -5.49
N LEU A 17 2.06 6.88 -6.12
CA LEU A 17 2.05 6.21 -7.42
C LEU A 17 2.83 7.01 -8.47
N GLN A 18 2.60 8.32 -8.54
CA GLN A 18 3.30 9.19 -9.48
C GLN A 18 4.82 9.19 -9.26
N PHE A 19 5.27 9.33 -8.02
CA PHE A 19 6.69 9.34 -7.67
C PHE A 19 7.39 8.01 -7.94
N LEU A 20 6.74 6.88 -7.65
CA LEU A 20 7.35 5.55 -7.82
C LEU A 20 7.41 5.11 -9.28
N THR A 21 6.49 5.60 -10.11
CA THR A 21 6.33 5.11 -11.48
C THR A 21 6.77 6.10 -12.56
N ASP A 22 6.98 7.36 -12.19
CA ASP A 22 7.12 8.50 -13.11
C ASP A 22 5.96 8.61 -14.12
N GLY A 23 4.80 8.04 -13.77
CA GLY A 23 3.64 8.00 -14.64
C GLY A 23 2.82 9.30 -14.64
N THR A 24 1.84 9.36 -15.53
CA THR A 24 0.98 10.52 -15.71
C THR A 24 -0.50 10.12 -15.72
N TYR A 25 -1.34 11.00 -15.17
CA TYR A 25 -2.79 10.85 -15.15
C TYR A 25 -3.42 11.68 -16.27
N ASN A 26 -4.27 11.06 -17.08
CA ASN A 26 -5.08 11.75 -18.07
C ASN A 26 -6.47 12.06 -17.48
N PRO A 27 -6.83 13.34 -17.25
CA PRO A 27 -8.10 13.69 -16.62
C PRO A 27 -9.33 13.49 -17.52
N GLU A 28 -9.17 13.44 -18.85
CA GLU A 28 -10.28 13.21 -19.78
C GLU A 28 -10.71 11.74 -19.80
N THR A 29 -9.74 10.83 -19.66
CA THR A 29 -9.98 9.37 -19.69
C THR A 29 -10.07 8.74 -18.31
N GLY A 30 -9.53 9.40 -17.28
CA GLY A 30 -9.43 8.84 -15.93
C GLY A 30 -8.34 7.78 -15.78
N ILE A 31 -7.40 7.69 -16.72
CA ILE A 31 -6.39 6.63 -16.77
C ILE A 31 -5.03 7.15 -16.32
N PHE A 32 -4.37 6.40 -15.45
CA PHE A 32 -2.97 6.61 -15.08
C PHE A 32 -2.06 5.65 -15.85
N THR A 33 -1.00 6.17 -16.48
CA THR A 33 -0.10 5.40 -17.33
C THR A 33 1.36 5.67 -16.99
N ALA A 34 2.15 4.63 -16.78
CA ALA A 34 3.59 4.70 -16.60
C ALA A 34 4.32 5.03 -17.92
N PRO A 35 5.59 5.50 -17.90
CA PRO A 35 6.33 5.89 -19.11
C PRO A 35 6.48 4.79 -20.17
N ASN A 36 6.44 3.53 -19.76
CA ASN A 36 6.49 2.37 -20.65
C ASN A 36 5.14 2.06 -21.33
N GLY A 37 4.11 2.87 -21.13
CA GLY A 37 2.76 2.69 -21.66
C GLY A 37 1.87 1.77 -20.84
N GLN A 38 2.37 1.16 -19.75
CA GLN A 38 1.58 0.30 -18.87
C GLN A 38 0.61 1.14 -18.03
N GLN A 39 -0.68 0.79 -18.07
CA GLN A 39 -1.65 1.34 -17.13
C GLN A 39 -1.35 0.84 -15.72
N LYS A 40 -1.45 1.73 -14.74
CA LYS A 40 -1.26 1.39 -13.33
C LYS A 40 -2.53 1.68 -12.54
N PHE A 41 -2.82 0.78 -11.61
CA PHE A 41 -3.97 0.82 -10.74
C PHE A 41 -3.48 0.72 -9.30
N PHE A 42 -4.23 1.29 -8.37
CA PHE A 42 -3.90 1.13 -6.96
C PHE A 42 -5.13 0.97 -6.08
N VAL A 43 -4.93 0.27 -4.96
CA VAL A 43 -5.84 0.25 -3.82
C VAL A 43 -5.07 0.84 -2.65
N ALA A 44 -5.64 1.87 -2.01
CA ALA A 44 -5.04 2.49 -0.86
C ALA A 44 -5.97 2.48 0.34
N SER A 45 -5.39 2.33 1.53
CA SER A 45 -6.09 2.41 2.81
C SER A 45 -5.17 3.04 3.84
N ASP A 46 -5.72 3.91 4.67
CA ASP A 46 -5.10 4.45 5.89
C ASP A 46 -5.58 3.71 7.16
N HIS A 47 -6.45 2.71 7.00
CA HIS A 47 -7.11 1.96 8.07
C HIS A 47 -6.88 0.44 7.93
N VAL A 48 -5.65 0.01 7.69
CA VAL A 48 -5.31 -1.41 7.89
C VAL A 48 -4.98 -1.58 9.36
N GLU A 49 -5.94 -2.13 10.11
CA GLU A 49 -5.89 -2.13 11.56
C GLU A 49 -6.36 -3.44 12.19
N SER A 50 -5.68 -3.81 13.28
CA SER A 50 -6.03 -4.93 14.14
C SER A 50 -5.35 -4.74 15.49
N PRO A 51 -6.03 -4.98 16.62
CA PRO A 51 -5.38 -4.94 17.93
C PRO A 51 -4.13 -5.84 18.03
N ARG A 52 -4.07 -6.89 17.21
CA ARG A 52 -2.96 -7.85 17.15
C ARG A 52 -1.69 -7.23 16.55
N TYR A 53 -1.84 -6.27 15.64
CA TYR A 53 -0.70 -5.59 15.01
C TYR A 53 0.13 -4.74 15.98
N ARG A 54 -0.37 -4.46 17.19
CA ARG A 54 0.40 -3.76 18.24
C ARG A 54 1.66 -4.50 18.69
N THR A 55 1.74 -5.79 18.40
CA THR A 55 2.92 -6.63 18.67
C THR A 55 4.03 -6.40 17.64
N LEU A 56 3.70 -5.86 16.47
CA LEU A 56 4.65 -5.61 15.39
C LEU A 56 5.31 -4.25 15.54
N THR A 57 6.63 -4.23 15.41
CA THR A 57 7.42 -3.01 15.25
C THR A 57 7.52 -2.62 13.77
N PRO A 58 7.93 -1.37 13.45
CA PRO A 58 8.25 -1.01 12.07
C PRO A 58 9.34 -1.88 11.45
N ASP A 59 10.31 -2.35 12.23
CA ASP A 59 11.38 -3.24 11.74
C ASP A 59 10.81 -4.62 11.37
N ASP A 60 9.92 -5.18 12.21
CA ASP A 60 9.21 -6.43 11.89
C ASP A 60 8.40 -6.29 10.61
N LEU A 61 7.73 -5.14 10.42
CA LEU A 61 6.99 -4.85 9.20
C LEU A 61 7.90 -4.87 7.96
N PHE A 62 9.10 -4.27 8.03
CA PHE A 62 10.06 -4.33 6.92
C PHE A 62 10.48 -5.78 6.63
N ASP A 63 10.79 -6.55 7.67
CA ASP A 63 11.17 -7.96 7.53
C ASP A 63 10.05 -8.80 6.91
N ILE A 64 8.80 -8.61 7.35
CA ILE A 64 7.62 -9.26 6.77
C ILE A 64 7.49 -8.92 5.28
N VAL A 65 7.62 -7.63 4.94
CA VAL A 65 7.48 -7.14 3.57
C VAL A 65 8.53 -7.73 2.63
N VAL A 66 9.76 -7.89 3.10
CA VAL A 66 10.83 -8.54 2.35
C VAL A 66 10.60 -10.04 2.25
N ARG A 67 10.40 -10.74 3.39
CA ARG A 67 10.22 -12.20 3.44
C ARG A 67 9.07 -12.69 2.56
N HIS A 68 8.00 -11.92 2.49
CA HIS A 68 6.82 -12.26 1.70
C HIS A 68 6.80 -11.65 0.30
N ASN A 69 7.87 -10.98 -0.16
CA ASN A 69 7.90 -10.31 -1.47
C ASN A 69 6.67 -9.40 -1.69
N LEU A 70 6.37 -8.54 -0.71
CA LEU A 70 5.31 -7.55 -0.77
C LEU A 70 5.81 -6.17 -1.18
N HIS A 71 7.11 -5.92 -1.04
CA HIS A 71 7.72 -4.64 -1.35
C HIS A 71 7.42 -4.23 -2.80
N PHE A 72 7.38 -2.92 -3.02
CA PHE A 72 7.29 -2.37 -4.35
C PHE A 72 8.53 -2.75 -5.18
N ASP A 73 8.32 -3.50 -6.26
CA ASP A 73 9.34 -3.85 -7.25
C ASP A 73 9.46 -2.69 -8.25
N GLN A 74 10.60 -2.01 -8.26
CA GLN A 74 10.83 -0.85 -9.12
C GLN A 74 10.86 -1.20 -10.62
N THR A 75 11.26 -2.42 -10.98
CA THR A 75 11.34 -2.87 -12.37
C THR A 75 9.94 -3.13 -12.92
N ARG A 76 9.11 -3.82 -12.13
CA ARG A 76 7.72 -4.13 -12.50
C ARG A 76 6.78 -2.96 -12.23
N GLN A 77 7.19 -2.03 -11.36
CA GLN A 77 6.39 -0.95 -10.82
C GLN A 77 5.08 -1.46 -10.21
N THR A 78 5.17 -2.50 -9.38
CA THR A 78 4.04 -3.16 -8.70
C THR A 78 4.45 -3.59 -7.30
N GLY A 79 3.50 -3.71 -6.38
CA GLY A 79 3.74 -4.12 -4.99
C GLY A 79 3.15 -3.12 -4.01
N VAL A 80 3.57 -3.18 -2.75
CA VAL A 80 3.00 -2.39 -1.67
C VAL A 80 3.99 -1.40 -1.11
N VAL A 81 3.48 -0.20 -0.80
CA VAL A 81 4.18 0.81 0.00
C VAL A 81 3.36 1.07 1.26
N PHE A 82 3.97 0.82 2.42
CA PHE A 82 3.39 1.11 3.72
C PHE A 82 3.66 2.56 4.14
N HIS A 83 2.72 3.15 4.87
CA HIS A 83 2.83 4.50 5.41
C HIS A 83 2.16 4.59 6.78
N MET A 84 2.55 5.60 7.57
CA MET A 84 2.11 5.76 8.97
C MET A 84 2.53 4.59 9.89
N MET A 85 3.67 3.96 9.61
CA MET A 85 4.17 2.79 10.34
C MET A 85 4.42 3.06 11.83
N SER A 86 4.64 4.32 12.22
CA SER A 86 4.79 4.71 13.63
C SER A 86 3.55 4.42 14.48
N ALA A 87 2.36 4.33 13.85
CA ALA A 87 1.12 4.00 14.53
C ALA A 87 0.91 2.49 14.75
N LEU A 88 1.80 1.64 14.22
CA LEU A 88 1.62 0.19 14.24
C LEU A 88 1.67 -0.38 15.66
N GLY A 89 2.75 -0.12 16.40
CA GLY A 89 2.90 -0.63 17.77
C GLY A 89 1.91 -0.03 18.78
N GLU A 90 1.59 1.26 18.66
CA GLU A 90 0.70 1.95 19.61
C GLU A 90 -0.79 1.68 19.32
N LEU A 91 -1.20 1.80 18.06
CA LEU A 91 -2.60 1.77 17.65
C LEU A 91 -3.00 0.47 16.94
N GLY A 92 -2.03 -0.38 16.58
CA GLY A 92 -2.29 -1.56 15.77
C GLY A 92 -2.73 -1.19 14.35
N ARG A 93 -2.25 -0.04 13.83
CA ARG A 93 -2.70 0.53 12.56
C ARG A 93 -1.52 0.92 11.69
N THR A 94 -1.64 0.63 10.40
CA THR A 94 -0.81 1.21 9.35
C THR A 94 -1.69 1.56 8.16
N GLY A 95 -1.19 2.42 7.28
CA GLY A 95 -1.74 2.54 5.94
C GLY A 95 -0.85 1.85 4.91
N LEU A 96 -1.42 1.58 3.74
CA LEU A 96 -0.70 1.04 2.60
C LEU A 96 -1.32 1.51 1.28
N THR A 97 -0.47 1.56 0.25
CA THR A 97 -0.86 1.72 -1.15
C THR A 97 -0.34 0.51 -1.92
N ALA A 98 -1.25 -0.31 -2.44
CA ALA A 98 -0.96 -1.49 -3.26
C ALA A 98 -1.14 -1.15 -4.75
N VAL A 99 -0.08 -1.30 -5.53
CA VAL A 99 -0.02 -0.95 -6.96
C VAL A 99 0.02 -2.22 -7.82
N GLY A 100 -0.81 -2.27 -8.85
CA GLY A 100 -0.90 -3.37 -9.81
C GLY A 100 -1.07 -2.91 -11.26
N ASN A 101 -1.00 -3.88 -12.18
CA ASN A 101 -1.18 -3.68 -13.63
C ASN A 101 -2.63 -3.80 -14.10
N SER A 102 -3.54 -4.19 -13.20
CA SER A 102 -5.00 -4.16 -13.39
C SER A 102 -5.69 -3.85 -12.05
N HIS A 103 -6.99 -3.59 -12.07
CA HIS A 103 -7.78 -3.44 -10.85
C HIS A 103 -7.73 -4.70 -9.98
N GLU A 104 -7.83 -5.87 -10.60
CA GLU A 104 -7.79 -7.18 -9.94
C GLU A 104 -6.43 -7.44 -9.33
N ASP A 105 -5.36 -7.11 -10.04
CA ASP A 105 -3.97 -7.27 -9.57
C ASP A 105 -3.68 -6.36 -8.36
N ALA A 106 -4.08 -5.09 -8.43
CA ALA A 106 -3.93 -4.16 -7.31
C ALA A 106 -4.74 -4.63 -6.08
N LYS A 107 -5.96 -5.13 -6.31
CA LYS A 107 -6.82 -5.65 -5.23
C LYS A 107 -6.27 -6.94 -4.63
N ALA A 108 -5.76 -7.86 -5.46
CA ALA A 108 -5.11 -9.08 -5.01
C ALA A 108 -3.86 -8.77 -4.19
N THR A 109 -3.05 -7.82 -4.64
CA THR A 109 -1.86 -7.33 -3.93
C THR A 109 -2.23 -6.74 -2.57
N TYR A 110 -3.27 -5.90 -2.50
CA TYR A 110 -3.81 -5.37 -1.24
C TYR A 110 -4.24 -6.51 -0.30
N ASN A 111 -5.10 -7.42 -0.78
CA ASN A 111 -5.65 -8.50 0.04
C ASN A 111 -4.55 -9.42 0.56
N ARG A 112 -3.54 -9.71 -0.27
CA ARG A 112 -2.38 -10.51 0.11
C ARG A 112 -1.57 -9.84 1.22
N ALA A 113 -1.32 -8.54 1.13
CA ALA A 113 -0.59 -7.82 2.15
C ALA A 113 -1.32 -7.82 3.51
N VAL A 114 -2.63 -7.58 3.51
CA VAL A 114 -3.47 -7.66 4.72
C VAL A 114 -3.44 -9.08 5.30
N ALA A 115 -3.63 -10.10 4.48
CA ALA A 115 -3.63 -11.49 4.93
C ALA A 115 -2.28 -11.91 5.55
N VAL A 116 -1.15 -11.44 4.99
CA VAL A 116 0.18 -11.69 5.54
C VAL A 116 0.35 -10.99 6.90
N LEU A 117 -0.07 -9.74 7.04
CA LEU A 117 -0.02 -9.04 8.34
C LEU A 117 -0.88 -9.76 9.39
N ASP A 118 -2.08 -10.21 9.02
CA ASP A 118 -2.94 -10.99 9.90
C ASP A 118 -2.28 -12.30 10.33
N GLN A 119 -1.58 -12.97 9.42
CA GLN A 119 -0.87 -14.21 9.71
C GLN A 119 0.32 -13.99 10.65
N GLU A 120 1.18 -13.01 10.37
CA GLU A 120 2.38 -12.73 11.17
C GLU A 120 2.01 -12.25 12.58
N ALA A 121 1.05 -11.33 12.71
CA ALA A 121 0.51 -10.91 14.00
C ALA A 121 -0.29 -12.01 14.74
N SER A 122 -0.55 -13.14 14.06
CA SER A 122 -1.08 -14.35 14.70
C SER A 122 -0.03 -15.34 15.16
N GLY A 123 1.15 -15.30 14.55
CA GLY A 123 2.23 -16.28 14.72
C GLY A 123 3.14 -15.99 15.91
N ASP A 124 3.25 -14.73 16.35
CA ASP A 124 4.19 -14.28 17.40
C ASP A 124 3.76 -14.62 18.84
N ALA A 125 3.02 -15.70 19.03
CA ALA A 125 2.97 -16.42 20.32
C ALA A 125 4.15 -17.41 20.49
N ARG A 126 5.24 -17.26 19.70
CA ARG A 126 6.41 -18.13 19.75
C ARG A 126 7.71 -17.36 19.48
N GLU A 127 8.34 -16.90 20.56
CA GLU A 127 9.72 -17.24 20.91
C GLU A 127 9.76 -17.65 22.39
#